data_AF-A0A3D0D5V5-F1
#
_entry.id   AF-A0A3D0D5V5-F1
#
_cell.length_a   1.000
_cell.length_b   1.000
_cell.length_c   1.000
_cell.angle_alpha   90.00
_cell.angle_beta   90.00
_cell.angle_gamma   90.00
#
_symmetry.space_group_name_H-M   'P 1'
#
loop_
_entity.id
_entity.type
_entity.pdbx_description
1 polymer ?
#
loop_
_entity_poly.entity_id
_entity_poly.type
_entity_poly.pdbx_seq_one_letter_code
_entity_poly.pdbx_strand_id
1 'polypeptide(L)'
;MRAMLKEETGNGAEEIEKEHKRLQGILERLRDIYELGDIERDEYLIKRDYYKAQLTALRPAHIPDLEMAAGLFQDFQGNWEAATDEEKKVILHTLLDGVYLDSEKGVTKIVVKAEYRPFFDL
;
A
#
# COMPACT_ATOMS: atom_id res chain seq x y z
N MET A 1 -27.23 -3.87 10.49
CA MET A 1 -26.11 -4.58 9.83
C MET A 1 -25.04 -3.59 9.36
N ARG A 2 -24.42 -2.80 10.25
CA ARG A 2 -23.29 -1.90 9.91
C ARG A 2 -22.16 -1.92 10.95
N ALA A 3 -22.30 -2.74 11.99
CA ALA A 3 -21.31 -2.87 13.06
C ALA A 3 -20.26 -3.97 12.81
N MET A 4 -20.50 -4.91 11.89
CA MET A 4 -19.60 -6.07 11.69
C MET A 4 -18.39 -5.82 10.78
N LEU A 5 -18.35 -4.72 10.02
CA LEU A 5 -17.23 -4.41 9.12
C LEU A 5 -16.11 -3.59 9.78
N LYS A 6 -16.28 -3.17 11.05
CA LYS A 6 -15.30 -2.32 11.74
C LYS A 6 -14.30 -3.10 12.61
N GLU A 7 -14.54 -4.40 12.85
CA GLU A 7 -13.67 -5.23 13.70
C GLU A 7 -12.59 -6.00 12.92
N GLU A 8 -12.79 -6.28 11.63
CA GLU A 8 -11.83 -7.12 10.87
C GLU A 8 -10.57 -6.37 10.39
N THR A 9 -10.64 -5.06 10.15
CA THR A 9 -9.50 -4.30 9.60
C THR A 9 -8.47 -3.88 10.66
N GLY A 10 -8.89 -3.74 11.93
CA GLY A 10 -7.97 -3.45 13.04
C GLY A 10 -7.12 -4.65 13.46
N ASN A 11 -7.69 -5.86 13.40
CA ASN A 11 -7.02 -7.08 13.81
C ASN A 11 -5.90 -7.51 12.84
N GLY A 12 -6.12 -7.33 11.53
CA GLY A 12 -5.14 -7.76 10.51
C GLY A 12 -3.81 -6.98 10.56
N ALA A 13 -3.85 -5.67 10.83
CA ALA A 13 -2.65 -4.85 10.91
C ALA A 13 -1.80 -5.18 12.15
N GLU A 14 -2.45 -5.42 13.30
CA GLU A 14 -1.76 -5.84 14.52
C GLU A 14 -1.15 -7.24 14.39
N GLU A 15 -1.85 -8.17 13.73
CA GLU A 15 -1.35 -9.52 13.44
C GLU A 15 -0.11 -9.48 12.52
N ILE A 16 -0.14 -8.62 11.50
CA ILE A 16 0.99 -8.38 10.59
C ILE A 16 2.19 -7.79 11.34
N GLU A 17 1.97 -6.77 12.18
CA GLU A 17 3.05 -6.15 12.96
C GLU A 17 3.66 -7.13 13.98
N LYS A 18 2.83 -7.94 14.63
CA LYS A 18 3.27 -8.98 15.56
C LYS A 18 4.10 -10.04 14.84
N GLU A 19 3.67 -10.47 13.66
CA GLU A 19 4.40 -11.44 12.85
C GLU A 19 5.70 -10.86 12.28
N HIS A 20 5.71 -9.58 11.91
CA HIS A 20 6.91 -8.86 11.49
C HIS A 20 7.97 -8.84 12.60
N LYS A 21 7.58 -8.44 13.83
CA LYS A 21 8.47 -8.47 15.00
C LYS A 21 8.98 -9.87 15.32
N ARG A 22 8.12 -10.89 15.19
CA ARG A 22 8.49 -12.30 15.41
C ARG A 22 9.60 -12.73 14.44
N LEU A 23 9.42 -12.45 13.14
CA LEU A 23 10.39 -12.80 12.10
C LEU A 23 11.71 -12.04 12.24
N GLN A 24 11.68 -10.76 12.62
CA GLN A 24 12.88 -10.00 12.96
C GLN A 24 13.65 -10.62 14.13
N GLY A 25 12.97 -10.94 15.22
CA GLY A 25 13.61 -11.59 16.37
C GLY A 25 14.17 -12.98 16.05
N ILE A 26 13.61 -13.69 15.06
CA ILE A 26 14.18 -14.96 14.57
C ILE A 26 15.49 -14.71 13.82
N LEU A 27 15.55 -13.67 12.97
CA LEU A 27 16.77 -13.32 12.24
C LEU A 27 17.90 -12.87 13.19
N GLU A 28 17.57 -12.15 14.24
CA GLU A 28 18.53 -11.77 15.29
C GLU A 28 19.10 -13.02 15.99
N ARG A 29 18.24 -13.91 16.49
CA ARG A 29 18.69 -15.16 17.10
C ARG A 29 19.48 -16.05 16.14
N LEU A 30 19.08 -16.11 14.87
CA LEU A 30 19.78 -16.89 13.85
C LEU A 30 21.19 -16.34 13.61
N ARG A 31 21.36 -15.01 13.67
CA ARG A 31 22.67 -14.37 13.61
C ARG A 31 23.52 -14.72 14.82
N ASP A 32 22.97 -14.64 16.03
CA ASP A 32 23.68 -14.99 17.26
C ASP A 32 24.19 -16.45 17.23
N ILE A 33 23.34 -17.39 16.83
CA ILE A 33 23.69 -18.82 16.70
C ILE A 33 24.83 -19.03 15.70
N TYR A 34 24.80 -18.32 14.57
CA TYR A 34 25.90 -18.36 13.59
C TYR A 34 27.19 -17.74 14.15
N GLU A 35 27.10 -16.62 14.86
CA GLU A 35 28.26 -15.97 15.49
C GLU A 35 28.89 -16.84 16.59
N LEU A 36 28.07 -17.64 17.29
CA LEU A 36 28.54 -18.65 18.26
C LEU A 36 29.17 -19.88 17.61
N GLY A 37 29.00 -20.07 16.31
CA GLY A 37 29.56 -21.20 15.56
C GLY A 37 28.74 -22.49 15.66
N ASP A 38 27.50 -22.41 16.14
CA ASP A 38 26.62 -23.59 16.31
C ASP A 38 26.06 -24.10 14.98
N ILE A 39 26.09 -23.28 13.92
CA ILE A 39 25.65 -23.64 12.57
C ILE A 39 26.65 -23.21 11.51
N GLU A 40 26.70 -23.98 10.43
CA GLU A 40 27.53 -23.71 9.28
C GLU A 40 26.97 -22.57 8.42
N ARG A 41 27.86 -21.91 7.66
CA ARG A 41 27.51 -20.75 6.83
C ARG A 41 26.39 -21.02 5.83
N ASP A 42 26.40 -22.17 5.18
CA ASP A 42 25.40 -22.50 4.16
C ASP A 42 24.01 -22.71 4.79
N GLU A 43 23.96 -23.33 5.97
CA GLU A 43 22.73 -23.47 6.76
C GLU A 43 22.19 -22.12 7.22
N TYR A 44 23.08 -21.23 7.69
CA TYR A 44 22.72 -19.86 8.04
C TYR A 44 22.12 -19.10 6.86
N LEU A 45 22.73 -19.16 5.68
CA LEU A 45 22.26 -18.46 4.48
C LEU A 45 20.88 -18.94 4.04
N ILE A 46 20.65 -20.26 3.99
CA ILE A 46 19.36 -20.85 3.61
C ILE A 46 18.26 -20.36 4.57
N LYS A 47 18.49 -20.46 5.88
CA LYS A 47 17.51 -20.04 6.90
C LYS A 47 17.27 -18.53 6.85
N ARG A 48 18.33 -17.73 6.71
CA ARG A 48 18.25 -16.27 6.62
C ARG A 48 17.40 -15.84 5.43
N ASP A 49 17.63 -16.44 4.27
CA ASP A 49 16.94 -16.06 3.04
C ASP A 49 15.46 -16.47 3.09
N TYR A 50 15.15 -17.63 3.70
CA TYR A 50 13.78 -18.05 3.97
C TYR A 50 13.01 -17.04 4.85
N TYR A 51 13.59 -16.58 5.97
CA TYR A 51 12.91 -15.62 6.85
C TYR A 51 12.85 -14.21 6.25
N LYS A 52 13.85 -13.79 5.45
CA LYS A 52 13.80 -12.53 4.70
C LYS A 52 12.73 -12.54 3.59
N ALA A 53 12.54 -13.68 2.93
CA ALA A 53 11.47 -13.84 1.95
C ALA A 53 10.10 -13.74 2.63
N GLN A 54 9.93 -14.34 3.81
CA GLN A 54 8.71 -14.19 4.60
C GLN A 54 8.46 -12.75 5.04
N LEU A 55 9.47 -12.02 5.52
CA LEU A 55 9.34 -10.59 5.84
C LEU A 55 8.92 -9.75 4.63
N THR A 56 9.43 -10.12 3.45
CA THR A 56 9.09 -9.43 2.19
C THR A 56 7.65 -9.73 1.77
N ALA A 57 7.20 -10.98 1.94
CA ALA A 57 5.82 -11.39 1.69
C ALA A 57 4.84 -10.81 2.72
N LEU A 58 5.32 -10.53 3.93
CA LEU A 58 4.54 -9.93 5.02
C LEU A 58 4.36 -8.43 4.86
N ARG A 59 5.21 -7.74 4.08
CA ARG A 59 4.98 -6.34 3.74
C ARG A 59 3.68 -6.29 2.94
N PRO A 60 2.60 -5.70 3.49
CA PRO A 60 1.46 -5.37 2.65
C PRO A 60 1.98 -4.42 1.57
N ALA A 61 1.47 -4.55 0.34
CA ALA A 61 1.67 -3.52 -0.68
C ALA A 61 1.37 -2.18 -0.02
N HIS A 62 2.41 -1.36 0.13
CA HIS A 62 2.47 -0.08 0.85
C HIS A 62 1.06 0.40 1.22
N ILE A 63 0.59 0.09 2.44
CA ILE A 63 -0.62 0.73 2.94
C ILE A 63 -0.18 2.19 3.07
N PRO A 64 -0.63 3.11 2.20
CA PRO A 64 -0.32 4.51 2.41
C PRO A 64 -0.78 4.81 3.83
N ASP A 65 0.03 5.56 4.59
CA ASP A 65 -0.32 5.99 5.93
C ASP A 65 -1.79 6.44 5.90
N LEU A 66 -2.66 5.62 6.51
CA LEU A 66 -4.11 5.77 6.38
C LEU A 66 -4.55 7.10 6.99
N GLU A 67 -3.81 7.61 7.97
CA GLU A 67 -4.03 8.92 8.58
C GLU A 67 -3.61 10.03 7.61
N MET A 68 -2.48 9.87 6.92
CA MET A 68 -2.04 10.80 5.88
C MET A 68 -3.01 10.81 4.69
N ALA A 69 -3.43 9.65 4.21
CA ALA A 69 -4.42 9.52 3.14
C ALA A 69 -5.76 10.12 3.57
N ALA A 70 -6.22 9.84 4.80
CA ALA A 70 -7.43 10.43 5.34
C ALA A 70 -7.34 11.96 5.44
N GLY A 71 -6.20 12.51 5.87
CA GLY A 71 -5.96 13.96 5.89
C GLY A 71 -6.00 14.57 4.49
N LEU A 72 -5.41 13.90 3.50
CA LEU A 72 -5.46 14.34 2.10
C LEU A 72 -6.88 14.35 1.53
N PHE A 73 -7.70 13.35 1.87
CA PHE A 73 -9.09 13.29 1.41
C PHE A 73 -10.05 14.16 2.22
N GLN A 74 -9.74 14.48 3.49
CA GLN A 74 -10.58 15.34 4.34
C GLN A 74 -10.75 16.74 3.76
N ASP A 75 -9.71 17.30 3.15
CA ASP A 75 -9.77 18.56 2.41
C ASP A 75 -9.25 18.37 0.98
N PHE A 76 -9.92 17.49 0.23
CA PHE A 76 -9.54 17.24 -1.16
C PHE A 76 -9.52 18.53 -2.00
N GLN A 77 -10.45 19.48 -1.75
CA GLN A 77 -10.49 20.73 -2.50
C GLN A 77 -9.26 21.60 -2.22
N GLY A 78 -8.93 21.86 -0.95
CA GLY A 78 -7.77 22.67 -0.58
C GLY A 78 -6.46 22.04 -1.06
N ASN A 79 -6.34 20.72 -0.93
CA ASN A 79 -5.17 19.97 -1.40
C ASN A 79 -5.06 19.97 -2.94
N TRP A 80 -6.19 19.88 -3.66
CA TRP A 80 -6.21 19.99 -5.11
C TRP A 80 -5.80 21.39 -5.58
N GLU A 81 -6.28 22.45 -4.93
CA GLU A 81 -5.91 23.82 -5.29
C GLU A 81 -4.42 24.09 -5.05
N ALA A 82 -3.87 23.57 -3.94
CA ALA A 82 -2.46 23.70 -3.57
C ALA A 82 -1.50 22.81 -4.38
N ALA A 83 -1.99 21.74 -5.01
CA ALA A 83 -1.16 20.82 -5.79
C ALA A 83 -0.58 21.47 -7.06
N THR A 84 0.64 21.07 -7.40
CA THR A 84 1.31 21.43 -8.65
C THR A 84 0.62 20.81 -9.86
N ASP A 85 0.89 21.33 -11.06
CA ASP A 85 0.32 20.80 -12.29
C ASP A 85 0.81 19.36 -12.55
N GLU A 86 2.05 19.03 -12.18
CA GLU A 86 2.60 17.68 -12.23
C GLU A 86 1.85 16.72 -11.30
N GLU A 87 1.56 17.13 -10.06
CA GLU A 87 0.81 16.31 -9.10
C GLU A 87 -0.63 16.09 -9.54
N LYS A 88 -1.30 17.15 -10.01
CA LYS A 88 -2.64 17.07 -10.60
C LYS A 88 -2.66 16.10 -11.79
N LYS A 89 -1.63 16.16 -12.64
CA LYS A 89 -1.48 15.27 -13.79
C LYS A 89 -1.34 13.81 -13.36
N VAL A 90 -0.55 13.52 -12.32
CA VAL A 90 -0.42 12.16 -11.77
C VAL A 90 -1.76 11.64 -11.26
N ILE A 91 -2.51 12.47 -10.53
CA ILE A 91 -3.84 12.09 -10.01
C ILE A 91 -4.80 11.79 -11.17
N LEU A 92 -4.86 12.66 -12.18
CA LEU A 92 -5.72 12.47 -13.35
C LEU A 92 -5.36 11.23 -14.15
N HIS A 93 -4.08 10.96 -14.39
CA HIS A 93 -3.64 9.73 -15.06
C HIS A 93 -3.90 8.46 -14.22
N THR A 94 -4.00 8.61 -12.91
CA THR A 94 -4.36 7.50 -12.03
C THR A 94 -5.84 7.15 -12.18
N LEU A 95 -6.72 8.16 -12.18
CA LEU A 95 -8.18 8.00 -12.19
C LEU A 95 -8.78 7.76 -13.58
N LEU A 96 -8.28 8.48 -14.59
CA LEU A 96 -8.88 8.52 -15.92
C LEU A 96 -8.28 7.46 -16.84
N ASP A 97 -9.15 6.84 -17.62
CA ASP A 97 -8.81 5.91 -18.70
C ASP A 97 -8.71 6.64 -20.05
N GLY A 98 -9.55 7.66 -20.26
CA GLY A 98 -9.50 8.47 -21.48
C GLY A 98 -10.37 9.71 -21.43
N VAL A 99 -10.00 10.72 -22.21
CA VAL A 99 -10.77 11.94 -22.42
C VAL A 99 -10.99 12.13 -23.91
N TYR A 100 -12.25 12.26 -24.33
CA TYR A 100 -12.65 12.46 -25.71
C TYR A 100 -12.91 13.94 -25.95
N LEU A 101 -12.31 14.46 -27.00
CA LEU A 101 -12.37 15.86 -27.41
C LEU A 101 -13.07 15.93 -28.76
N ASP A 102 -14.00 16.86 -28.88
CA ASP A 102 -14.57 17.31 -30.14
C ASP A 102 -13.95 18.67 -30.49
N SER A 103 -13.55 18.85 -31.74
CA SER A 103 -12.84 20.05 -32.20
C SER A 103 -13.67 21.33 -32.12
N GLU A 104 -15.00 21.24 -32.08
CA GLU A 104 -15.90 22.39 -31.99
C GLU A 104 -16.43 22.62 -30.57
N LYS A 105 -16.60 21.54 -29.79
CA LYS A 105 -17.27 21.57 -28.48
C LYS A 105 -16.33 21.37 -27.29
N GLY A 106 -15.06 21.04 -27.51
CA GLY A 106 -14.11 20.75 -26.45
C GLY A 106 -14.31 19.34 -25.87
N VAL A 107 -14.14 19.17 -24.55
CA VAL A 107 -14.27 17.86 -23.89
C VAL A 107 -15.72 17.38 -23.97
N THR A 108 -15.94 16.24 -24.64
CA THR A 108 -17.29 15.66 -24.82
C THR A 108 -17.55 14.45 -23.94
N LYS A 109 -16.50 13.72 -23.55
CA LYS A 109 -16.64 12.55 -22.68
C LYS A 109 -15.37 12.32 -21.87
N ILE A 110 -15.55 11.95 -20.60
CA ILE A 110 -14.49 11.48 -19.71
C ILE A 110 -14.79 10.02 -19.38
N VAL A 111 -13.79 9.16 -19.49
CA VAL A 111 -13.85 7.75 -19.12
C VAL A 111 -12.92 7.53 -17.95
N VAL A 112 -13.48 7.06 -16.84
CA VAL A 112 -12.73 6.65 -15.65
C VAL A 112 -12.31 5.19 -15.79
N LYS A 113 -11.18 4.82 -15.18
CA LYS A 113 -10.75 3.42 -15.15
C LYS A 113 -11.80 2.55 -14.47
N ALA A 114 -11.91 1.30 -14.91
CA ALA A 114 -12.96 0.37 -14.48
C ALA A 114 -13.03 0.23 -12.94
N GLU A 115 -11.88 0.23 -12.29
CA GLU A 115 -11.73 0.13 -10.82
C GLU A 115 -12.41 1.28 -10.07
N TYR A 116 -12.56 2.45 -10.70
CA TYR A 116 -13.14 3.65 -10.08
C TYR A 116 -14.58 3.94 -10.52
N ARG A 117 -15.13 3.23 -11.52
CA ARG A 117 -16.50 3.46 -12.02
C ARG A 117 -17.57 3.50 -10.93
N PRO A 118 -17.58 2.62 -9.90
CA PRO A 118 -18.60 2.64 -8.86
C PRO A 118 -18.69 3.97 -8.07
N PHE A 119 -17.66 4.81 -8.12
CA PHE A 119 -17.64 6.11 -7.43
C PHE A 119 -18.16 7.27 -8.30
N PHE A 120 -18.34 7.05 -9.60
CA PHE A 120 -18.79 8.07 -10.56
C PHE A 120 -20.16 7.77 -11.18
N ASP A 121 -20.61 6.52 -11.08
CA ASP A 121 -21.97 6.10 -11.45
C ASP A 121 -22.92 6.38 -10.26
N LEU A 122 -23.39 7.63 -10.14
CA LEU A 122 -24.43 8.07 -9.18
C LEU A 122 -25.85 7.93 -9.76
#